data_AF-A0A355UI57-F1
#
_entry.id   AF-A0A355UI57-F1
#
_cell.length_a   1.000
_cell.length_b   1.000
_cell.length_c   1.000
_cell.angle_alpha   90.00
_cell.angle_beta   90.00
_cell.angle_gamma   90.00
#
_symmetry.space_group_name_H-M   'P 1'
#
loop_
_entity.id
_entity.type
_entity.pdbx_description
1 polymer ?
#
loop_
_entity_poly.entity_id
_entity_poly.type
_entity_poly.pdbx_seq_one_letter_code
_entity_poly.pdbx_strand_id
1 'polypeptide(L)'
;MSLIKNFILEFGSYLILMKDAFKKPQNMHIFRRQILHEMEALGVNSIPIVCVISVFVGAAVVIQMILNLENPIYPSWIYGYASRKALIL
;
A
#
# COMPACT_ATOMS: atom_id res chain seq x y z
N MET A 1 21.54 26.01 -5.73
CA MET A 1 20.72 26.92 -4.89
C MET A 1 19.28 27.12 -5.40
N SER A 2 19.03 27.14 -6.72
CA SER A 2 17.67 27.32 -7.28
C SER A 2 16.73 26.11 -7.10
N LEU A 3 17.22 24.89 -7.37
CA LEU A 3 16.43 23.65 -7.26
C LEU A 3 15.82 23.41 -5.87
N ILE A 4 16.59 23.67 -4.80
CA ILE A 4 16.12 23.48 -3.42
C ILE A 4 15.00 24.46 -3.06
N LYS A 5 15.05 25.70 -3.56
CA LYS A 5 13.99 26.69 -3.31
C LYS A 5 12.69 26.30 -4.01
N ASN A 6 12.78 25.84 -5.25
CA ASN A 6 11.61 25.41 -6.01
C ASN A 6 10.96 24.18 -5.37
N PHE A 7 11.75 23.21 -4.92
CA PHE A 7 11.25 22.03 -4.21
C PHE A 7 10.48 22.40 -2.93
N ILE A 8 11.01 23.33 -2.13
CA ILE A 8 10.33 23.78 -0.89
C ILE A 8 9.02 24.52 -1.20
N LEU A 9 8.98 25.31 -2.28
CA LEU A 9 7.77 26.02 -2.71
C LEU A 9 6.69 25.07 -3.22
N GLU A 10 7.07 24.10 -4.06
CA GLU A 10 6.15 23.06 -4.56
C GLU A 10 5.63 22.19 -3.42
N PHE A 11 6.51 21.79 -2.49
CA PHE A 11 6.12 21.04 -1.30
C PHE A 11 5.16 21.84 -0.40
N GLY A 12 5.45 23.12 -0.18
CA GLY A 12 4.55 24.01 0.57
C GLY A 12 3.18 24.17 -0.09
N SER A 13 3.15 24.32 -1.42
CA SER A 13 1.90 24.39 -2.19
C SER A 13 1.09 23.09 -2.11
N TYR A 14 1.76 21.93 -2.20
CA TYR A 14 1.14 20.63 -2.02
C TYR A 14 0.54 20.44 -0.63
N LEU A 15 1.24 20.87 0.42
CA LEU A 15 0.72 20.81 1.79
C LEU A 15 -0.54 21.67 1.99
N ILE A 16 -0.61 22.85 1.34
CA ILE A 16 -1.79 23.72 1.37
C ILE A 16 -2.96 23.02 0.64
N LEU A 17 -2.73 22.48 -0.55
CA LEU A 17 -3.74 21.72 -1.30
C LEU A 17 -4.26 20.52 -0.50
N MET A 18 -3.38 19.79 0.16
CA MET A 18 -3.74 18.65 1.00
C MET A 18 -4.61 19.10 2.19
N LYS A 19 -4.28 20.23 2.84
CA LYS A 19 -5.09 20.81 3.91
C LYS A 19 -6.49 21.19 3.44
N ASP A 20 -6.61 21.74 2.23
CA ASP A 20 -7.89 22.12 1.65
C ASP A 20 -8.73 20.90 1.25
N ALA A 21 -8.11 19.79 0.84
CA ALA A 21 -8.78 18.53 0.54
C ALA A 21 -9.49 17.91 1.75
N PHE A 22 -9.00 18.15 2.98
CA PHE A 22 -9.65 17.69 4.22
C PHE A 22 -10.78 18.61 4.71
N LYS A 23 -11.04 19.73 4.02
CA LYS A 23 -12.12 20.65 4.41
C LYS A 23 -13.49 19.97 4.24
N LYS A 24 -14.41 20.27 5.17
CA LYS A 24 -15.75 19.65 5.21
C LYS A 24 -16.45 19.75 3.84
N PRO A 25 -16.88 18.63 3.24
CA PRO A 25 -17.48 18.65 1.90
C PRO A 25 -18.77 19.47 1.89
N GLN A 26 -19.01 20.20 0.81
CA GLN A 26 -20.17 21.09 0.69
C GLN A 26 -21.50 20.31 0.64
N ASN A 27 -21.50 19.11 0.04
CA ASN A 27 -22.68 18.26 -0.11
C ASN A 27 -22.37 16.79 0.19
N MET A 28 -22.82 16.29 1.36
CA MET A 28 -22.58 14.90 1.78
C MET A 28 -23.14 13.86 0.80
N HIS A 29 -24.23 14.18 0.10
CA HIS A 29 -24.85 13.26 -0.87
C HIS A 29 -23.95 13.00 -2.09
N ILE A 30 -23.36 14.06 -2.64
CA ILE A 30 -22.46 13.97 -3.80
C ILE A 30 -21.16 13.28 -3.39
N PHE A 31 -20.63 13.62 -2.21
CA PHE A 31 -19.40 13.03 -1.68
C PHE A 31 -19.53 11.50 -1.52
N ARG A 32 -20.63 11.00 -0.95
CA ARG A 32 -20.86 9.54 -0.83
C ARG A 32 -20.98 8.85 -2.18
N ARG A 33 -21.65 9.48 -3.16
CA ARG A 33 -21.77 8.93 -4.53
C ARG A 33 -20.40 8.87 -5.21
N GLN A 34 -19.58 9.90 -5.06
CA GLN A 34 -18.21 9.94 -5.59
C GLN A 34 -17.31 8.89 -4.93
N ILE A 35 -17.38 8.72 -3.60
CA ILE A 35 -16.62 7.67 -2.91
C ILE A 35 -16.97 6.29 -3.44
N LEU A 36 -18.26 5.95 -3.57
CA LEU A 36 -18.66 4.63 -4.09
C LEU A 36 -18.14 4.40 -5.52
N HIS A 37 -18.19 5.43 -6.35
CA HIS A 37 -17.67 5.37 -7.72
C HIS A 37 -16.15 5.20 -7.74
N GLU A 38 -15.40 5.91 -6.89
CA GLU A 38 -13.95 5.74 -6.77
C GLU A 38 -13.58 4.37 -6.18
N MET A 39 -14.35 3.84 -5.23
CA MET A 39 -14.14 2.49 -4.69
C MET A 39 -14.33 1.41 -5.76
N GLU A 40 -15.30 1.57 -6.66
CA GLU A 40 -15.46 0.68 -7.80
C GLU A 40 -14.30 0.86 -8.80
N ALA A 41 -14.01 2.11 -9.17
CA ALA A 41 -13.02 2.44 -10.18
C ALA A 41 -11.57 2.09 -9.77
N LEU A 42 -11.23 2.21 -8.49
CA LEU A 42 -9.89 1.91 -7.96
C LEU A 42 -9.83 0.51 -7.33
N GLY A 43 -10.86 0.14 -6.57
CA GLY A 43 -10.91 -1.15 -5.90
C GLY A 43 -11.18 -2.29 -6.87
N VAL A 44 -12.33 -2.27 -7.56
CA VAL A 44 -12.76 -3.40 -8.40
C VAL A 44 -11.85 -3.55 -9.63
N ASN A 45 -11.49 -2.45 -10.28
CA ASN A 45 -10.61 -2.51 -11.44
C ASN A 45 -9.18 -2.98 -11.12
N SER A 46 -8.73 -2.89 -9.87
CA SER A 46 -7.39 -3.37 -9.48
C SER A 46 -7.37 -4.85 -9.06
N ILE A 47 -8.53 -5.49 -8.84
CA ILE A 47 -8.61 -6.89 -8.38
C ILE A 47 -7.75 -7.85 -9.24
N PRO A 48 -7.83 -7.84 -10.59
CA PRO A 48 -7.06 -8.78 -11.39
C PRO A 48 -5.54 -8.63 -11.21
N ILE A 49 -5.07 -7.39 -11.13
CA ILE A 49 -3.66 -7.06 -10.94
C ILE A 49 -3.20 -7.50 -9.55
N VAL A 50 -3.99 -7.18 -8.52
CA VAL A 50 -3.70 -7.57 -7.13
C VAL A 50 -3.67 -9.09 -6.97
N CYS A 51 -4.61 -9.82 -7.58
CA CYS A 51 -4.62 -11.28 -7.56
C CYS A 51 -3.31 -11.87 -8.09
N VAL A 52 -2.83 -11.39 -9.24
CA VAL A 52 -1.57 -11.87 -9.84
C VAL A 52 -0.38 -11.53 -8.94
N ILE A 53 -0.25 -10.27 -8.51
CA ILE A 53 0.89 -9.82 -7.69
C ILE A 53 0.93 -10.56 -6.35
N SER A 54 -0.21 -10.82 -5.72
CA SER A 54 -0.27 -11.47 -4.40
C SER A 54 0.33 -12.88 -4.39
N VAL A 55 0.17 -13.65 -5.48
CA VAL A 55 0.77 -14.97 -5.64
C VAL A 55 2.30 -14.89 -5.71
N PHE A 56 2.83 -13.96 -6.52
CA PHE A 56 4.27 -13.79 -6.67
C PHE A 56 4.92 -13.26 -5.40
N VAL A 57 4.32 -12.28 -4.75
CA VAL A 57 4.83 -11.71 -3.50
C VAL A 57 4.81 -12.77 -2.39
N GLY A 58 3.74 -13.56 -2.28
CA GLY A 58 3.66 -14.65 -1.31
C GLY A 58 4.77 -15.69 -1.50
N ALA A 59 5.02 -16.11 -2.73
CA ALA A 59 6.11 -17.03 -3.05
C ALA A 59 7.50 -16.44 -2.75
N ALA A 60 7.73 -15.17 -3.11
CA ALA A 60 8.99 -14.49 -2.84
C ALA A 60 9.29 -14.38 -1.34
N VAL A 61 8.28 -14.07 -0.51
CA VAL A 61 8.42 -14.01 0.95
C VAL A 61 8.79 -15.38 1.54
N VAL A 62 8.20 -16.47 1.05
CA VAL A 62 8.54 -17.83 1.52
C VAL A 62 9.98 -18.18 1.17
N ILE A 63 10.41 -17.91 -0.06
CA ILE A 63 11.79 -18.16 -0.51
C ILE A 63 12.77 -17.34 0.33
N GLN A 64 12.50 -16.05 0.51
CA GLN A 64 13.32 -15.18 1.34
C GLN A 64 13.40 -15.70 2.79
N MET A 65 12.30 -16.21 3.35
CA MET A 65 12.31 -16.75 4.71
C MET A 65 13.18 -18.00 4.85
N ILE A 66 13.14 -18.90 3.86
CA ILE A 66 13.98 -20.12 3.86
C ILE A 66 15.46 -19.74 3.84
N LEU A 67 15.86 -18.82 2.96
CA LEU A 67 17.25 -18.34 2.87
C LEU A 67 17.71 -17.63 4.14
N ASN A 68 16.82 -16.89 4.83
CA ASN A 68 17.18 -16.18 6.07
C ASN A 68 17.24 -17.10 7.30
N LEU A 69 16.48 -18.19 7.31
CA LEU A 69 16.38 -19.13 8.45
C LEU A 69 17.05 -20.49 8.16
N GLU A 70 18.03 -20.53 7.27
CA GLU A 70 18.75 -21.75 6.86
C GLU A 70 19.62 -22.38 7.98
N ASN A 71 19.48 -21.92 9.23
CA ASN A 71 20.16 -22.52 10.36
C ASN A 71 19.56 -23.90 10.70
N PRO A 72 20.37 -24.95 10.85
CA PRO A 72 19.93 -26.34 11.08
C PRO A 72 19.22 -26.58 12.42
N ILE A 73 19.07 -25.54 13.24
CA ILE A 73 18.36 -25.57 14.53
C ILE A 73 16.85 -25.33 14.34
N TYR A 74 16.42 -24.73 13.23
CA TYR A 74 15.03 -24.34 13.03
C TYR A 74 14.19 -25.50 12.47
N PRO A 75 13.15 -25.96 13.20
CA PRO A 75 12.22 -26.95 12.65
C PRO A 75 11.42 -26.40 11.46
N SER A 76 11.12 -27.27 10.49
CA SER A 76 10.64 -26.92 9.14
C SER A 76 9.29 -26.19 9.10
N TRP A 77 8.51 -26.20 10.17
CA TRP A 77 7.23 -25.50 10.26
C TRP A 77 7.38 -23.99 10.51
N ILE A 78 8.55 -23.53 10.96
CA ILE A 78 8.81 -22.12 11.29
C ILE A 78 8.75 -21.23 10.04
N TYR A 79 9.19 -21.74 8.88
CA TYR A 79 9.17 -20.98 7.62
C TYR A 79 7.74 -20.58 7.22
N GLY A 80 6.77 -21.48 7.38
CA GLY A 80 5.35 -21.22 7.10
C GLY A 80 4.69 -20.31 8.13
N TYR A 81 5.04 -20.46 9.41
CA TYR A 81 4.51 -19.60 10.49
C TYR A 81 4.99 -18.15 10.34
N ALA A 82 6.28 -17.96 10.06
CA ALA A 82 6.88 -16.63 9.92
C ALA A 82 6.45 -15.93 8.63
N SER A 83 6.33 -16.65 7.52
CA SER A 83 5.79 -16.08 6.27
C SER A 83 4.34 -15.64 6.42
N ARG A 84 3.49 -16.42 7.11
CA ARG A 84 2.11 -16.00 7.42
C ARG A 84 2.06 -14.74 8.27
N LYS A 85 2.91 -14.64 9.30
CA LYS A 85 3.04 -13.44 10.15
C LYS A 85 3.47 -12.20 9.34
N ALA A 86 4.38 -12.37 8.38
CA ALA A 86 4.84 -11.28 7.53
C ALA A 86 3.77 -10.80 6.54
N LEU A 87 2.92 -11.71 6.04
CA LEU A 87 1.87 -11.38 5.06
C LEU A 87 0.59 -10.80 5.68
N ILE A 88 0.22 -11.22 6.90
CA ILE A 88 -1.04 -10.83 7.54
C ILE A 88 -0.90 -9.62 8.48
N LEU A 89 0.34 -9.27 8.85
CA LEU A 89 0.76 -8.26 9.85
C LEU A 89 -0.34 -7.63 10.72
#